data_AF-A0AAJ0GHE1-F1
#
_entry.id   AF-A0AAJ0GHE1-F1
#
_cell.length_a   1.000
_cell.length_b   1.000
_cell.length_c   1.000
_cell.angle_alpha   90.00
_cell.angle_beta   90.00
_cell.angle_gamma   90.00
#
_symmetry.space_group_name_H-M   'P 1'
#
loop_
_entity.id
_entity.type
_entity.pdbx_description
1 polymer ?
#
loop_
_entity_poly.entity_id
_entity_poly.type
_entity_poly.pdbx_seq_one_letter_code
_entity_poly.pdbx_strand_id
1 'polypeptide(L)'
;MAKFVVYEKVSEAVYANFVDKASASNGMNTTVNLGSGLIAGFAAAIISQPADTMLSKINKTKGLPGEGTVSRLVKIAQELGLRGSFGGLPARLFMVGTLTAGQFAIYGDIKRVIGATGGVEIAK
;
A
#
# COMPACT_ATOMS: atom_id res chain seq x y z
N MET A 1 1.99 -7.99 7.13
CA MET A 1 3.37 -7.80 7.63
C MET A 1 4.17 -6.83 6.79
N ALA A 2 4.42 -7.06 5.50
CA ALA A 2 5.26 -6.18 4.66
C ALA A 2 4.87 -4.69 4.69
N LYS A 3 3.56 -4.37 4.62
CA LYS A 3 3.07 -2.99 4.71
C LYS A 3 3.48 -2.28 6.01
N PHE A 4 3.37 -2.95 7.16
CA PHE A 4 3.69 -2.33 8.45
C PHE A 4 5.19 -2.08 8.60
N VAL A 5 6.01 -3.05 8.20
CA VAL A 5 7.48 -2.91 8.24
C VAL A 5 7.95 -1.77 7.34
N VAL A 6 7.43 -1.68 6.11
CA VAL A 6 7.80 -0.58 5.20
C VAL A 6 7.28 0.76 5.74
N TYR A 7 6.07 0.79 6.29
CA TYR A 7 5.53 2.00 6.91
C TYR A 7 6.42 2.51 8.04
N GLU A 8 6.81 1.63 8.97
CA GLU A 8 7.68 1.98 10.10
C GLU A 8 9.02 2.49 9.60
N LYS A 9 9.65 1.78 8.66
CA LYS A 9 10.97 2.17 8.12
C LYS A 9 10.94 3.49 7.37
N VAL A 10 9.91 3.74 6.58
CA VAL A 10 9.75 5.00 5.85
C VAL A 10 9.46 6.14 6.81
N SER A 11 8.56 5.93 7.78
CA SER A 11 8.23 6.92 8.81
C SER A 11 9.45 7.27 9.67
N GLU A 12 10.17 6.27 10.17
CA GLU A 12 11.44 6.44 10.90
C GLU A 12 12.46 7.23 10.07
N ALA A 13 12.65 6.89 8.80
CA ALA A 13 13.59 7.58 7.94
C ALA A 13 13.21 9.05 7.70
N VAL A 14 11.92 9.35 7.56
CA VAL A 14 11.43 10.72 7.38
C VAL A 14 11.62 11.55 8.65
N TYR A 15 11.28 10.99 9.82
CA TYR A 15 11.50 11.69 11.10
C TYR A 15 12.98 11.81 11.49
N ALA A 16 13.85 10.93 10.99
CA ALA A 16 15.28 10.99 11.29
C ALA A 16 16.04 12.00 10.40
N ASN A 17 15.61 12.22 9.16
CA ASN A 17 16.38 12.98 8.18
C ASN A 17 15.72 14.28 7.72
N PHE A 18 14.40 14.40 7.83
CA PHE A 18 13.65 15.50 7.18
C PHE A 18 12.71 16.25 8.11
N VAL A 19 12.21 15.63 9.18
CA VAL A 19 11.22 16.23 10.06
C VAL A 19 11.59 15.97 11.51
N ASP A 20 11.95 17.01 12.24
CA ASP A 20 12.18 16.89 13.68
C ASP A 20 10.84 16.67 14.41
N LYS A 21 10.71 15.49 15.03
CA LYS A 21 9.48 15.00 15.63
C LYS A 21 9.00 15.88 16.80
N ALA A 22 9.91 16.61 17.44
CA ALA A 22 9.61 17.52 18.55
C ALA A 22 9.06 18.87 18.10
N SER A 23 9.36 19.31 16.86
CA SER A 23 8.92 20.59 16.30
C SER A 23 7.89 20.44 15.16
N ALA A 24 7.56 19.21 14.78
CA ALA A 24 6.63 18.91 13.70
C ALA A 24 5.18 19.29 14.06
N SER A 25 4.57 20.16 13.25
CA SER A 25 3.15 20.48 13.37
C SER A 25 2.26 19.25 13.12
N ASN A 26 1.06 19.23 13.70
CA ASN A 26 0.08 18.16 13.48
C ASN A 26 -0.25 17.93 11.99
N GLY A 27 -0.19 19.00 11.17
CA GLY A 27 -0.31 18.89 9.72
C GLY A 27 0.86 18.14 9.09
N MET A 28 2.09 18.46 9.53
CA MET A 28 3.29 17.75 9.09
C MET A 28 3.26 16.27 9.48
N ASN A 29 2.94 15.95 10.73
CA ASN A 29 2.81 14.56 11.20
C ASN A 29 1.77 13.78 10.40
N THR A 30 0.64 14.41 10.07
CA THR A 30 -0.39 13.78 9.24
C THR A 30 0.10 13.51 7.82
N THR A 31 0.80 14.47 7.21
CA THR A 31 1.40 14.30 5.88
C THR A 31 2.46 13.21 5.88
N VAL A 32 3.32 13.14 6.90
CA VAL A 32 4.33 12.09 7.05
C VAL A 32 3.67 10.72 7.22
N ASN A 33 2.64 10.60 8.05
CA ASN A 33 1.94 9.33 8.26
C ASN A 33 1.20 8.86 7.00
N LEU A 34 0.43 9.74 6.36
CA LEU A 34 -0.31 9.40 5.15
C LEU A 34 0.63 9.12 3.95
N GLY A 35 1.71 9.90 3.81
CA GLY A 35 2.75 9.69 2.79
C GLY A 35 3.55 8.40 3.00
N SER A 36 3.94 8.11 4.24
CA SER A 36 4.57 6.82 4.58
C SER A 36 3.62 5.65 4.33
N GLY A 37 2.32 5.84 4.60
CA GLY A 37 1.27 4.89 4.29
C GLY A 37 1.11 4.60 2.79
N LEU A 38 1.26 5.62 1.94
CA LEU A 38 1.25 5.48 0.48
C LEU A 38 2.41 4.63 -0.01
N ILE A 39 3.64 4.98 0.40
CA ILE A 39 4.86 4.25 0.01
C ILE A 39 4.79 2.81 0.48
N ALA A 40 4.34 2.58 1.72
CA ALA A 40 4.10 1.25 2.24
C ALA A 40 3.03 0.48 1.45
N GLY A 41 1.97 1.17 1.01
CA GLY A 41 0.94 0.60 0.15
C GLY A 41 1.47 0.15 -1.21
N PHE A 42 2.33 0.96 -1.84
CA PHE A 42 2.99 0.61 -3.10
C PHE A 42 3.95 -0.57 -2.94
N ALA A 43 4.79 -0.55 -1.91
CA ALA A 43 5.70 -1.66 -1.63
C ALA A 43 4.92 -2.97 -1.38
N ALA A 44 3.84 -2.90 -0.58
CA ALA A 44 2.99 -4.06 -0.33
C ALA A 44 2.32 -4.57 -1.62
N ALA A 45 1.85 -3.68 -2.49
CA ALA A 45 1.27 -4.04 -3.77
C ALA A 45 2.29 -4.74 -4.68
N ILE A 46 3.51 -4.21 -4.78
CA ILE A 46 4.58 -4.81 -5.60
C ILE A 46 4.95 -6.21 -5.07
N ILE A 47 5.11 -6.36 -3.75
CA ILE A 47 5.51 -7.62 -3.14
C ILE A 47 4.39 -8.68 -3.27
N SER A 48 3.12 -8.30 -3.13
CA SER A 48 2.00 -9.26 -3.16
C SER A 48 1.50 -9.58 -4.57
N GLN A 49 1.77 -8.74 -5.57
CA GLN A 49 1.21 -8.88 -6.92
C GLN A 49 1.44 -10.25 -7.57
N PRO A 50 2.64 -10.86 -7.49
CA PRO A 50 2.87 -12.19 -8.07
C PRO A 50 1.94 -13.24 -7.47
N ALA A 51 1.83 -13.26 -6.13
CA ALA A 51 0.95 -14.20 -5.43
C ALA A 51 -0.53 -13.94 -5.76
N ASP A 52 -0.95 -12.66 -5.80
CA ASP A 52 -2.32 -12.27 -6.11
C ASP A 52 -2.72 -12.66 -7.54
N THR A 53 -1.78 -12.55 -8.48
CA THR A 53 -2.00 -12.95 -9.89
C THR A 53 -2.10 -14.47 -10.03
N MET A 54 -1.25 -15.23 -9.33
CA MET A 54 -1.32 -16.69 -9.28
C MET A 54 -2.65 -17.17 -8.66
N LEU A 55 -3.06 -16.58 -7.53
CA LEU A 55 -4.33 -16.88 -6.87
C LEU A 55 -5.54 -16.52 -7.76
N SER A 56 -5.48 -15.42 -8.49
CA SER A 56 -6.55 -15.05 -9.43
C SER A 56 -6.68 -16.04 -10.58
N LYS A 57 -5.57 -16.61 -11.06
CA LYS A 57 -5.56 -17.61 -12.14
C LYS A 57 -6.00 -19.00 -11.67
N ILE A 58 -5.58 -19.44 -10.48
CA ILE A 58 -6.00 -20.74 -9.93
C ILE A 58 -7.51 -20.77 -9.63
N ASN A 59 -8.07 -19.65 -9.17
CA ASN A 59 -9.51 -19.51 -8.94
C ASN A 59 -10.33 -19.45 -10.24
N LYS A 60 -9.74 -18.96 -11.35
CA LYS A 60 -10.41 -18.86 -12.65
C LYS A 60 -10.31 -20.12 -13.50
N THR A 61 -9.31 -20.97 -13.27
CA THR A 61 -9.18 -22.26 -13.97
C THR A 61 -9.90 -23.35 -13.17
N LYS A 62 -10.83 -24.07 -13.81
CA LYS A 62 -11.36 -25.30 -13.24
C LYS A 62 -10.27 -26.38 -13.30
N GLY A 63 -10.01 -27.05 -12.18
CA GLY A 63 -9.04 -28.14 -12.16
C GLY A 63 -9.46 -29.26 -13.08
N LEU A 64 -8.53 -29.77 -13.89
CA LEU A 64 -8.76 -31.00 -14.62
C LEU A 64 -8.93 -32.15 -13.62
N PRO A 65 -9.80 -33.13 -13.88
CA PRO A 65 -9.99 -34.27 -12.99
C PRO A 65 -8.66 -35.03 -12.81
N GLY A 66 -8.20 -35.16 -11.55
CA GLY A 66 -6.94 -35.84 -11.19
C GLY A 66 -5.71 -34.94 -11.07
N GLU A 67 -5.83 -33.63 -11.30
CA GLU A 67 -4.68 -32.71 -11.26
C GLU A 67 -4.45 -32.13 -9.85
N GLY A 68 -3.32 -32.47 -9.22
CA GLY A 68 -2.96 -31.97 -7.90
C GLY A 68 -2.72 -30.45 -7.86
N THR A 69 -3.12 -29.79 -6.78
CA THR A 69 -3.01 -28.32 -6.58
C THR A 69 -1.60 -27.80 -6.82
N VAL A 70 -0.57 -28.55 -6.43
CA VAL A 70 0.84 -28.17 -6.60
C VAL A 70 1.27 -28.20 -8.07
N SER A 71 0.86 -29.21 -8.84
CA SER A 71 1.16 -29.31 -10.28
C SER A 71 0.52 -28.15 -11.07
N ARG A 72 -0.70 -27.77 -10.68
CA ARG A 72 -1.40 -26.61 -11.25
C ARG A 72 -0.70 -25.29 -10.95
N LEU A 73 -0.24 -25.09 -9.71
CA LEU A 73 0.51 -23.89 -9.34
C LEU A 73 1.81 -23.77 -10.14
N VAL A 74 2.54 -24.88 -10.34
CA VAL A 74 3.78 -24.88 -11.13
C VAL A 74 3.51 -24.54 -12.59
N LYS A 75 2.48 -25.12 -13.23
CA LYS A 75 2.09 -24.78 -14.60
C LYS A 75 1.70 -23.31 -14.75
N ILE A 76 0.86 -22.80 -13.85
CA ILE A 76 0.43 -21.40 -13.84
C ILE A 76 1.62 -20.45 -13.67
N ALA A 77 2.57 -20.81 -12.79
CA ALA A 77 3.80 -20.02 -12.60
C ALA A 77 4.68 -20.01 -13.86
N GLN A 78 4.81 -21.14 -14.56
CA GLN A 78 5.52 -21.23 -15.84
C GLN A 78 4.84 -20.44 -16.96
N GLU A 79 3.51 -20.47 -17.04
CA GLU A 79 2.74 -19.71 -18.03
C GLU A 79 2.77 -18.20 -17.79
N LEU A 80 2.67 -17.76 -16.53
CA LEU A 80 2.73 -16.34 -16.19
C LEU A 80 4.13 -15.76 -16.41
N GLY A 81 5.18 -16.52 -16.04
CA GLY A 81 6.55 -16.02 -15.98
C GLY A 81 6.69 -14.76 -15.10
N LEU A 82 7.84 -14.08 -15.16
CA LEU A 82 8.06 -12.83 -14.42
C LEU A 82 7.15 -11.70 -14.92
N ARG A 83 6.97 -11.58 -16.24
CA ARG A 83 6.24 -10.45 -16.84
C ARG A 83 4.73 -10.55 -16.65
N GLY A 84 4.16 -11.75 -16.70
CA GLY A 84 2.73 -11.98 -16.44
C GLY A 84 2.38 -11.89 -14.95
N SER A 85 3.31 -12.24 -14.06
CA SER A 85 3.10 -12.17 -12.59
C SER A 85 2.88 -10.76 -12.06
N PHE A 86 3.34 -9.73 -12.76
CA PHE A 86 3.07 -8.31 -12.43
C PHE A 86 1.90 -7.71 -13.25
N GLY A 87 1.15 -8.55 -13.96
CA GLY A 87 -0.05 -8.12 -14.69
C GLY A 87 -1.05 -7.45 -13.74
N GLY A 88 -1.48 -6.23 -14.07
CA GLY A 88 -2.41 -5.45 -13.25
C GLY A 88 -1.78 -4.61 -12.14
N LEU A 89 -0.45 -4.64 -11.96
CA LEU A 89 0.25 -3.80 -10.99
C LEU A 89 -0.05 -2.30 -11.20
N PRO A 90 -0.05 -1.73 -12.42
CA PRO A 90 -0.34 -0.30 -12.61
C PRO A 90 -1.74 0.10 -12.12
N ALA A 91 -2.75 -0.73 -12.37
CA ALA A 91 -4.11 -0.49 -11.91
C ALA A 91 -4.20 -0.55 -10.37
N ARG A 92 -3.46 -1.47 -9.74
CA ARG A 92 -3.39 -1.58 -8.27
C ARG A 92 -2.70 -0.37 -7.65
N LEU A 93 -1.58 0.08 -8.24
CA LEU A 93 -0.88 1.29 -7.79
C LEU A 93 -1.77 2.53 -7.95
N PHE A 94 -2.48 2.65 -9.07
CA PHE A 94 -3.44 3.74 -9.27
C PHE A 94 -4.53 3.72 -8.19
N MET A 95 -5.16 2.57 -7.95
CA MET A 95 -6.17 2.42 -6.89
C MET A 95 -5.63 2.84 -5.52
N VAL A 96 -4.43 2.37 -5.13
CA VAL A 96 -3.81 2.75 -3.85
C VAL A 96 -3.55 4.26 -3.80
N GLY A 97 -3.02 4.84 -4.89
CA GLY A 97 -2.76 6.27 -5.01
C GLY A 97 -4.04 7.11 -4.88
N THR A 98 -5.10 6.75 -5.60
CA THR A 98 -6.39 7.46 -5.56
C THR A 98 -7.05 7.35 -4.19
N LEU A 99 -7.00 6.18 -3.54
CA LEU A 99 -7.52 6.00 -2.19
C LEU A 99 -6.79 6.90 -1.19
N THR A 100 -5.45 6.96 -1.27
CA THR A 100 -4.67 7.84 -0.39
C THR A 100 -4.91 9.32 -0.70
N ALA A 101 -5.00 9.71 -1.97
CA ALA A 101 -5.36 11.08 -2.34
C ALA A 101 -6.75 11.47 -1.80
N GLY A 102 -7.71 10.56 -1.86
CA GLY A 102 -9.03 10.73 -1.25
C GLY A 102 -8.95 10.91 0.27
N GLN A 103 -8.11 10.13 0.96
CA GLN A 103 -7.86 10.29 2.39
C GLN A 103 -7.31 11.68 2.73
N PHE A 104 -6.35 12.19 1.94
CA PHE A 104 -5.83 13.54 2.09
C PHE A 104 -6.90 14.62 1.86
N ALA A 105 -7.70 14.48 0.80
CA ALA A 105 -8.75 15.43 0.46
C ALA A 105 -9.82 15.51 1.56
N ILE A 106 -10.36 14.35 1.98
CA ILE A 106 -11.38 14.28 3.02
C ILE A 106 -10.83 14.81 4.35
N TYR A 107 -9.61 14.43 4.75
CA TYR A 107 -9.00 14.94 5.97
C TYR A 107 -8.80 16.47 5.92
N GLY A 108 -8.34 17.00 4.79
CA GLY A 108 -8.17 18.43 4.58
C GLY A 108 -9.48 19.21 4.62
N ASP A 109 -10.52 18.69 3.98
CA ASP A 109 -11.84 19.32 3.95
C ASP A 109 -12.54 19.28 5.30
N ILE A 110 -12.51 18.14 6.01
CA ILE A 110 -13.04 18.05 7.38
C ILE A 110 -12.31 19.04 8.28
N LYS A 111 -10.97 19.09 8.21
CA LYS A 111 -10.16 20.02 9.02
C LYS A 111 -10.49 21.49 8.74
N ARG A 112 -10.79 21.83 7.47
CA ARG A 112 -11.22 23.17 7.07
C ARG A 112 -12.61 23.51 7.64
N VAL A 113 -13.56 22.59 7.52
CA VAL A 113 -14.96 22.79 7.95
C VAL A 113 -15.07 22.98 9.47
N ILE A 114 -14.30 22.24 10.26
CA ILE A 114 -14.33 22.34 11.72
C ILE A 114 -13.51 23.52 12.28
N GLY A 115 -12.96 24.39 11.43
CA GLY A 115 -12.13 25.52 11.85
C GLY A 115 -10.82 25.13 12.53
N ALA A 116 -10.39 23.86 12.42
CA ALA A 116 -9.14 23.35 12.97
C ALA A 116 -7.94 23.72 12.07
N THR A 117 -7.86 24.99 11.68
CA THR A 117 -6.73 25.55 10.93
C THR A 117 -5.48 25.69 11.81
N GLY A 118 -5.63 25.69 13.15
CA GLY A 118 -4.58 25.46 14.14
C GLY A 118 -4.68 24.05 14.72
N GLY A 119 -3.61 23.26 14.59
CA GLY A 119 -3.63 21.84 14.99
C GLY A 119 -3.68 21.67 16.51
N VAL A 120 -4.67 20.93 17.00
CA VAL A 120 -4.76 20.52 18.40
C VAL A 120 -3.66 19.49 18.70
N GLU A 121 -2.77 19.86 19.62
CA GLU A 121 -1.75 19.01 20.23
C GLU A 121 -2.35 17.70 20.73
N ILE A 122 -1.91 16.58 20.17
CA ILE A 122 -1.92 15.32 20.91
C ILE A 122 -0.47 15.08 21.31
N ALA A 123 -0.04 15.84 22.33
CA ALA A 123 1.14 15.51 23.09
C ALA A 123 0.95 14.11 23.68
N LYS A 124 1.93 13.24 23.47
CA LYS A 124 2.17 12.09 24.33
C LYS A 124 3.63 12.06 24.71
#